data_AF-A0A6B0BMA8-F1
#
_entry.id   AF-A0A6B0BMA8-F1
#
_cell.length_a   1.000
_cell.length_b   1.000
_cell.length_c   1.000
_cell.angle_alpha   90.00
_cell.angle_beta   90.00
_cell.angle_gamma   90.00
#
_symmetry.space_group_name_H-M   'P 1'
#
loop_
_entity.id
_entity.type
_entity.pdbx_description
1 polymer ?
#
loop_
_entity_poly.entity_id
_entity_poly.type
_entity_poly.pdbx_seq_one_letter_code
_entity_poly.pdbx_strand_id
1 'polypeptide(L)'
;MSQLLNDTLSAWLLIESLSPGEVNFTAEDILSAEHFKNGAKQAQLQSFDEYFEIWNSERFIISEEKSETGELIFKFYRHCFRYNEINLKIQDIFDDYSDIHNPNGTHCYGYTFNTDKHGKVIVDSIHIPMIMSALKEIEKNKNANIEEKFNDSVEKFFQKVKEILADEPINEFKLKKMDKAYDE
;
A
#
# COMPACT_ATOMS: atom_id res chain seq x y z
N MET A 1 -1.48 18.83 32.47
CA MET A 1 -0.24 18.03 32.29
C MET A 1 -0.50 16.53 32.29
N SER A 2 -1.20 15.96 33.28
CA SER A 2 -1.49 14.50 33.30
C SER A 2 -2.41 14.02 32.18
N GLN A 3 -3.36 14.86 31.76
CA GLN A 3 -4.34 14.52 30.73
C GLN A 3 -3.71 14.47 29.34
N LEU A 4 -2.90 15.50 29.00
CA LEU A 4 -2.15 15.56 27.74
C LEU A 4 -1.19 14.36 27.57
N LEU A 5 -0.44 14.02 28.64
CA LEU A 5 0.46 12.86 28.63
C LEU A 5 -0.28 11.54 28.40
N ASN A 6 -1.44 11.38 29.05
CA ASN A 6 -2.29 10.19 28.87
C ASN A 6 -2.88 10.12 27.45
N ASP A 7 -3.27 11.25 26.87
CA ASP A 7 -3.84 11.31 25.53
C ASP A 7 -2.78 10.99 24.46
N THR A 8 -1.55 11.53 24.59
CA THR A 8 -0.42 11.23 23.68
C THR A 8 -0.01 9.75 23.77
N LEU A 9 0.08 9.19 24.98
CA LEU A 9 0.39 7.76 25.18
C LEU A 9 -0.70 6.84 24.64
N SER A 10 -1.97 7.23 24.77
CA SER A 10 -3.11 6.44 24.27
C SER A 10 -3.17 6.45 22.74
N ALA A 11 -2.87 7.59 22.11
CA ALA A 11 -2.72 7.68 20.66
C ALA A 11 -1.55 6.81 20.16
N TRP A 12 -0.43 6.80 20.88
CA TRP A 12 0.73 5.95 20.55
C TRP A 12 0.41 4.45 20.66
N LEU A 13 -0.21 4.02 21.76
CA LEU A 13 -0.67 2.63 21.96
C LEU A 13 -1.64 2.18 20.86
N LEU A 14 -2.54 3.07 20.44
CA LEU A 14 -3.46 2.81 19.33
C LEU A 14 -2.70 2.62 18.01
N ILE A 15 -1.68 3.41 17.74
CA ILE A 15 -0.91 3.32 16.50
C ILE A 15 0.02 2.11 16.49
N GLU A 16 0.61 1.74 17.62
CA GLU A 16 1.30 0.46 17.78
C GLU A 16 0.36 -0.73 17.57
N SER A 17 -0.91 -0.60 17.97
CA SER A 17 -1.93 -1.63 17.71
C SER A 17 -2.36 -1.69 16.24
N LEU A 18 -2.20 -0.59 15.49
CA LEU A 18 -2.56 -0.46 14.08
C LEU A 18 -1.33 -0.61 13.20
N SER A 19 -0.89 -1.84 12.94
CA SER A 19 0.30 -2.05 12.11
C SER A 19 0.09 -1.53 10.68
N PRO A 20 1.06 -0.77 10.13
CA PRO A 20 1.04 -0.34 8.74
C PRO A 20 1.20 -1.55 7.82
N GLY A 21 0.82 -1.40 6.55
CA GLY A 21 1.20 -2.35 5.53
C GLY A 21 2.64 -2.11 5.12
N GLU A 22 3.51 -3.10 5.26
CA GLU A 22 4.94 -2.97 4.95
C GLU A 22 5.31 -3.50 3.57
N VAL A 23 6.22 -2.80 2.89
CA VAL A 23 6.85 -3.28 1.67
C VAL A 23 7.98 -4.23 2.08
N ASN A 24 7.70 -5.54 2.02
CA ASN A 24 8.62 -6.60 2.47
C ASN A 24 9.83 -6.85 1.55
N PHE A 25 10.01 -6.03 0.52
CA PHE A 25 11.10 -6.16 -0.44
C PHE A 25 11.96 -4.90 -0.41
N THR A 26 13.24 -5.10 -0.65
CA THR A 26 14.25 -4.06 -0.80
C THR A 26 14.64 -3.93 -2.27
N ALA A 27 15.29 -2.83 -2.62
CA ALA A 27 15.81 -2.63 -3.98
C ALA A 27 16.93 -3.64 -4.34
N GLU A 28 17.48 -4.34 -3.36
CA GLU A 28 18.55 -5.35 -3.53
C GLU A 28 18.00 -6.75 -3.77
N ASP A 29 16.69 -6.97 -3.58
CA ASP A 29 16.07 -8.27 -3.82
C ASP A 29 15.98 -8.53 -5.32
N ILE A 30 16.58 -9.65 -5.74
CA ILE A 30 16.75 -10.00 -7.16
C ILE A 30 16.07 -11.35 -7.44
N LEU A 31 15.25 -11.36 -8.48
CA LEU A 31 14.67 -12.56 -9.05
C LEU A 31 15.68 -13.26 -9.97
N SER A 32 15.79 -14.59 -9.84
CA SER A 32 16.72 -15.40 -10.63
C SER A 32 16.44 -15.30 -12.13
N ALA A 33 17.51 -15.24 -12.92
CA ALA A 33 17.48 -15.20 -14.38
C ALA A 33 16.73 -16.39 -15.00
N GLU A 34 16.76 -17.55 -14.35
CA GLU A 34 16.12 -18.79 -14.81
C GLU A 34 14.59 -18.69 -14.93
N HIS A 35 13.99 -17.74 -14.20
CA HIS A 35 12.56 -17.48 -14.27
C HIS A 35 12.13 -16.76 -15.54
N PHE A 36 13.05 -16.09 -16.23
CA PHE A 36 12.72 -15.18 -17.32
C PHE A 36 13.27 -15.66 -18.66
N LYS A 37 12.50 -15.45 -19.73
CA LYS A 37 12.85 -15.84 -21.09
C LYS A 37 14.11 -15.16 -21.60
N ASN A 38 14.39 -13.94 -21.14
CA ASN A 38 15.57 -13.17 -21.52
C ASN A 38 16.87 -13.64 -20.82
N GLY A 39 16.78 -14.56 -19.86
CA GLY A 39 17.93 -15.04 -19.08
C GLY A 39 18.60 -13.95 -18.24
N ALA A 40 17.91 -12.86 -17.95
CA ALA A 40 18.42 -11.75 -17.17
C ALA A 40 17.78 -11.68 -15.79
N LYS A 41 18.59 -11.43 -14.77
CA LYS A 41 18.13 -11.13 -13.41
C LYS A 41 17.27 -9.86 -13.41
N GLN A 42 16.21 -9.86 -12.63
CA GLN A 42 15.31 -8.71 -12.49
C GLN A 42 15.22 -8.27 -11.03
N ALA A 43 15.20 -6.97 -10.77
CA ALA A 43 14.93 -6.46 -9.43
C ALA A 43 13.46 -6.77 -9.05
N GLN A 44 13.25 -7.28 -7.83
CA GLN A 44 11.93 -7.67 -7.33
C GLN A 44 11.08 -6.45 -6.98
N LEU A 45 11.70 -5.41 -6.42
CA LEU A 45 11.06 -4.12 -6.18
C LEU A 45 11.54 -3.10 -7.21
N GLN A 46 10.60 -2.48 -7.91
CA GLN A 46 10.86 -1.41 -8.87
C GLN A 46 9.96 -0.23 -8.58
N SER A 47 10.54 0.98 -8.67
CA SER A 47 9.80 2.24 -8.63
C SER A 47 9.79 2.82 -10.03
N PHE A 48 8.66 3.41 -10.41
CA PHE A 48 8.48 4.07 -11.70
C PHE A 48 7.92 5.46 -11.44
N ASP A 49 8.50 6.48 -12.09
CA ASP A 49 8.00 7.86 -12.01
C ASP A 49 6.69 8.04 -12.80
N GLU A 50 6.53 7.25 -13.86
CA GLU A 50 5.36 7.24 -14.73
C GLU A 50 4.74 5.84 -14.78
N TYR A 51 3.44 5.79 -15.11
CA TYR A 51 2.74 4.52 -15.26
C TYR A 51 3.35 3.70 -16.41
N PHE A 52 3.62 2.42 -16.12
CA PHE A 52 4.19 1.49 -17.08
C PHE A 52 3.47 0.14 -17.00
N GLU A 53 3.00 -0.36 -18.14
CA GLU A 53 2.36 -1.68 -18.26
C GLU A 53 3.41 -2.79 -18.16
N ILE A 54 3.79 -3.12 -16.93
CA ILE A 54 4.91 -4.02 -16.64
C ILE A 54 4.76 -5.40 -17.29
N TRP A 55 3.53 -5.89 -17.43
CA TRP A 55 3.21 -7.16 -18.09
C TRP A 55 3.49 -7.18 -19.60
N ASN A 56 3.57 -6.02 -20.25
CA ASN A 56 3.92 -5.92 -21.67
C ASN A 56 5.44 -5.83 -21.91
N SER A 57 6.25 -5.80 -20.85
CA SER A 57 7.70 -5.73 -20.98
C SER A 57 8.31 -7.10 -21.26
N GLU A 58 9.18 -7.18 -22.27
CA GLU A 58 9.99 -8.38 -22.56
C GLU A 58 10.85 -8.83 -21.37
N ARG A 59 11.12 -7.91 -20.43
CA ARG A 59 11.88 -8.18 -19.20
C ARG A 59 11.18 -9.15 -18.25
N PHE A 60 9.85 -9.20 -18.28
CA PHE A 60 9.03 -9.94 -17.32
C PHE A 60 8.25 -11.08 -18.00
N ILE A 61 8.74 -11.59 -19.14
CA ILE A 61 8.18 -12.79 -19.76
C ILE A 61 8.80 -14.02 -19.08
N ILE A 62 7.97 -14.86 -18.46
CA ILE A 62 8.40 -16.10 -17.82
C ILE A 62 8.92 -17.11 -18.87
N SER A 63 9.94 -17.89 -18.51
CA SER A 63 10.46 -19.00 -19.35
C SER A 63 9.43 -20.12 -19.51
N GLU A 64 9.42 -20.82 -20.65
CA GLU A 64 8.42 -21.86 -20.94
C GLU A 64 8.35 -22.93 -19.83
N GLU A 65 9.50 -23.42 -19.39
CA GLU A 65 9.62 -24.41 -18.30
C GLU A 65 8.99 -23.92 -16.98
N LYS A 66 9.20 -22.66 -16.62
CA LYS A 66 8.64 -22.11 -15.37
C LYS A 66 7.15 -21.80 -15.48
N SER A 67 6.67 -21.47 -16.67
CA SER A 67 5.25 -21.21 -16.92
C SER A 67 4.35 -22.44 -16.73
N GLU A 68 4.93 -23.65 -16.80
CA GLU A 68 4.22 -24.90 -16.48
C GLU A 68 4.03 -25.11 -14.97
N THR A 69 4.91 -24.51 -14.16
CA THR A 69 4.97 -24.73 -12.70
C THR A 69 4.44 -23.56 -11.88
N GLY A 70 4.17 -22.42 -12.50
CA GLY A 70 3.72 -21.23 -11.81
C GLY A 70 3.36 -20.08 -12.75
N GLU A 71 2.87 -19.00 -12.16
CA GLU A 71 2.41 -17.82 -12.87
C GLU A 71 3.11 -16.55 -12.37
N LEU A 72 3.10 -15.51 -13.21
CA LEU A 72 3.60 -14.19 -12.81
C LEU A 72 2.47 -13.41 -12.17
N ILE A 73 2.73 -12.91 -10.97
CA ILE A 73 1.86 -11.98 -10.26
C ILE A 73 2.65 -10.70 -10.02
N PHE A 74 2.07 -9.56 -10.40
CA PHE A 74 2.66 -8.25 -10.12
C PHE A 74 1.95 -7.63 -8.93
N LYS A 75 2.71 -7.26 -7.89
CA LYS A 75 2.17 -6.58 -6.72
C LYS A 75 2.44 -5.09 -6.81
N PHE A 76 1.38 -4.30 -6.73
CA PHE A 76 1.44 -2.84 -6.74
C PHE A 76 1.35 -2.30 -5.31
N TYR A 77 2.27 -1.42 -4.96
CA TYR A 77 2.25 -0.65 -3.72
C TYR A 77 1.90 0.80 -4.05
N ARG A 78 0.84 1.33 -3.43
CA ARG A 78 0.30 2.67 -3.71
C ARG A 78 0.28 3.53 -2.46
N HIS A 79 0.39 4.84 -2.65
CA HIS A 79 0.53 5.82 -1.57
C HIS A 79 1.62 5.38 -0.58
N CYS A 80 2.83 5.13 -1.10
CA CYS A 80 3.94 4.69 -0.28
C CYS A 80 4.45 5.84 0.59
N PHE A 81 4.81 5.52 1.84
CA PHE A 81 5.32 6.46 2.84
C PHE A 81 6.34 5.75 3.73
N ARG A 82 7.06 6.49 4.56
CA ARG A 82 7.95 5.93 5.58
C ARG A 82 7.25 5.88 6.91
N TYR A 83 7.45 4.81 7.69
CA TYR A 83 6.77 4.69 8.99
C TYR A 83 7.03 5.89 9.90
N ASN A 84 8.22 6.47 9.87
CA ASN A 84 8.55 7.66 10.64
C ASN A 84 7.69 8.89 10.27
N GLU A 85 7.19 9.01 9.03
CA GLU A 85 6.31 10.09 8.56
C GLU A 85 4.94 10.05 9.25
N ILE A 86 4.48 8.87 9.71
CA ILE A 86 3.26 8.77 10.53
C ILE A 86 3.43 9.56 11.83
N ASN A 87 4.60 9.50 12.46
CA ASN A 87 4.85 10.23 13.72
C ASN A 87 4.73 11.73 13.52
N LEU A 88 5.32 12.26 12.44
CA LEU A 88 5.18 13.67 12.08
C LEU A 88 3.71 14.05 11.93
N LYS A 89 2.93 13.23 11.22
CA LYS A 89 1.50 13.48 11.04
C LYS A 89 0.71 13.47 12.35
N ILE A 90 1.07 12.61 13.30
CA ILE A 90 0.45 12.59 14.63
C ILE A 90 0.81 13.85 15.41
N GLN A 91 2.09 14.22 15.43
CA GLN A 91 2.55 15.45 16.09
C GLN A 91 1.77 16.67 15.58
N ASP A 92 1.55 16.76 14.26
CA ASP A 92 0.74 17.80 13.63
C ASP A 92 -0.73 17.78 14.11
N ILE A 93 -1.35 16.60 14.22
CA ILE A 93 -2.77 16.45 14.65
C ILE A 93 -2.98 16.85 16.13
N PHE A 94 -1.96 16.68 16.97
CA PHE A 94 -2.04 16.93 18.40
C PHE A 94 -1.31 18.20 18.87
N ASP A 95 -0.63 18.91 17.96
CA ASP A 95 0.20 20.09 18.25
C ASP A 95 1.24 19.81 19.37
N ASP A 96 1.82 18.61 19.33
CA ASP A 96 2.78 18.11 20.31
C ASP A 96 4.06 17.65 19.61
N TYR A 97 5.06 18.53 19.62
CA TYR A 97 6.38 18.28 19.04
C TYR A 97 7.40 17.85 20.10
N SER A 98 6.96 17.19 21.17
CA SER A 98 7.89 16.48 22.05
C SER A 98 8.82 15.59 21.22
N ASP A 99 10.07 15.39 21.67
CA ASP A 99 11.13 14.64 20.98
C ASP A 99 10.77 13.13 20.83
N ILE A 100 9.74 12.83 20.03
CA ILE A 100 9.33 11.49 19.65
C ILE A 100 10.20 11.11 18.45
N HIS A 101 11.42 10.67 18.73
CA HIS A 101 12.32 10.17 17.71
C HIS A 101 12.02 8.70 17.41
N ASN A 102 11.23 8.45 16.37
CA ASN A 102 11.06 7.12 15.81
C ASN A 102 12.00 6.92 14.60
N PRO A 103 13.10 6.16 14.75
CA PRO A 103 14.05 5.92 13.66
C PRO A 103 13.53 4.96 12.59
N ASN A 104 12.33 4.39 12.75
CA ASN A 104 11.82 3.37 11.86
C ASN A 104 11.51 3.96 10.47
N GLY A 105 12.46 3.77 9.55
CA GLY A 105 12.35 4.17 8.14
C GLY A 105 11.77 3.09 7.24
N THR A 106 11.08 2.08 7.75
CA THR A 106 10.45 1.03 6.92
C THR A 106 9.52 1.66 5.89
N HIS A 107 9.58 1.14 4.65
CA HIS A 107 8.64 1.52 3.60
C HIS A 107 7.28 0.90 3.87
N CYS A 108 6.26 1.74 3.91
CA CYS A 108 4.87 1.34 4.08
C CYS A 108 4.05 1.72 2.85
N TYR A 109 2.86 1.17 2.74
CA TYR A 109 1.91 1.47 1.66
C TYR A 109 0.53 1.86 2.24
N GLY A 110 -0.19 2.71 1.51
CA GLY A 110 -1.57 3.07 1.83
C GLY A 110 -2.56 2.01 1.35
N TYR A 111 -2.35 1.47 0.15
CA TYR A 111 -3.05 0.26 -0.29
C TYR A 111 -2.18 -0.54 -1.26
N THR A 112 -2.50 -1.83 -1.40
CA THR A 112 -1.82 -2.74 -2.32
C THR A 112 -2.83 -3.61 -3.05
N PHE A 113 -2.45 -4.11 -4.21
CA PHE A 113 -3.21 -5.10 -4.97
C PHE A 113 -2.28 -5.85 -5.91
N ASN A 114 -2.72 -7.02 -6.37
CA ASN A 114 -2.02 -7.84 -7.33
C ASN A 114 -2.70 -7.77 -8.70
N THR A 115 -1.90 -7.89 -9.76
CA THR A 115 -2.39 -8.18 -11.11
C THR A 115 -1.84 -9.52 -11.60
N ASP A 116 -2.58 -10.16 -12.49
CA ASP A 116 -2.07 -11.26 -13.28
C ASP A 116 -1.07 -10.79 -14.36
N LYS A 117 -0.60 -11.75 -15.18
CA LYS A 117 0.29 -11.52 -16.33
C LYS A 117 -0.34 -10.73 -17.49
N HIS A 118 -1.61 -10.35 -17.39
CA HIS A 118 -2.34 -9.57 -18.39
C HIS A 118 -2.76 -8.19 -17.85
N GLY A 119 -2.35 -7.84 -16.63
CA GLY A 119 -2.71 -6.59 -15.99
C GLY A 119 -4.12 -6.58 -15.40
N LYS A 120 -4.80 -7.72 -15.31
CA LYS A 120 -6.11 -7.82 -14.66
C LYS A 120 -5.91 -7.88 -13.15
N VAL A 121 -6.57 -6.98 -12.44
CA VAL A 121 -6.47 -6.91 -10.97
C VAL A 121 -7.17 -8.11 -10.34
N ILE A 122 -6.47 -8.78 -9.43
CA ILE A 122 -7.03 -9.83 -8.58
C ILE A 122 -7.75 -9.11 -7.44
N VAL A 123 -9.07 -8.93 -7.54
CA VAL A 123 -9.84 -8.08 -6.61
C VAL A 123 -9.66 -8.50 -5.15
N ASP A 124 -9.61 -9.80 -4.86
CA ASP A 124 -9.45 -10.34 -3.50
C ASP A 124 -8.04 -10.08 -2.91
N SER A 125 -7.09 -9.62 -3.72
CA SER A 125 -5.74 -9.23 -3.26
C SER A 125 -5.63 -7.77 -2.83
N ILE A 126 -6.68 -6.98 -3.02
CA ILE A 126 -6.69 -5.57 -2.60
C ILE A 126 -6.65 -5.54 -1.06
N HIS A 127 -5.71 -4.77 -0.51
CA HIS A 127 -5.55 -4.63 0.92
C HIS A 127 -5.24 -3.19 1.31
N ILE A 128 -5.95 -2.70 2.34
CA ILE A 128 -5.79 -1.37 2.92
C ILE A 128 -5.43 -1.53 4.40
N PRO A 129 -4.27 -1.06 4.87
CA PRO A 129 -3.95 -1.04 6.29
C PRO A 129 -4.84 -0.03 7.04
N MET A 130 -5.31 -0.42 8.22
CA MET A 130 -6.23 0.38 9.02
C MET A 130 -5.62 1.70 9.51
N ILE A 131 -4.30 1.78 9.66
CA ILE A 131 -3.61 2.98 10.16
C ILE A 131 -3.91 4.24 9.33
N MET A 132 -4.04 4.13 8.00
CA MET A 132 -4.28 5.29 7.16
C MET A 132 -5.71 5.83 7.31
N SER A 133 -6.68 4.94 7.53
CA SER A 133 -8.06 5.31 7.85
C SER A 133 -8.14 5.93 9.25
N ALA A 134 -7.47 5.32 10.23
CA ALA A 134 -7.39 5.82 11.59
C ALA A 134 -6.84 7.25 11.65
N LEU A 135 -5.74 7.54 10.95
CA LEU A 135 -5.15 8.88 10.90
C LEU A 135 -6.11 9.91 10.31
N LYS A 136 -6.81 9.59 9.21
CA LYS A 136 -7.81 10.48 8.60
C LYS A 136 -8.99 10.75 9.54
N GLU A 137 -9.41 9.76 10.32
CA GLU A 137 -10.57 9.90 11.22
C GLU A 137 -10.20 10.61 12.52
N ILE A 138 -9.02 10.36 13.11
CA ILE A 138 -8.55 11.06 14.31
C ILE A 138 -8.40 12.57 14.05
N GLU A 139 -7.97 12.94 12.83
CA GLU A 139 -7.88 14.33 12.39
C GLU A 139 -9.25 15.04 12.39
N LYS A 140 -10.33 14.33 12.03
CA LYS A 140 -11.69 14.86 12.02
C LYS A 140 -12.39 14.78 13.37
N ASN A 141 -12.27 13.64 14.04
CA ASN A 141 -12.90 13.33 15.33
C ASN A 141 -12.06 12.33 16.11
N LYS A 142 -11.36 12.83 17.13
CA LYS A 142 -10.49 12.05 18.02
C LYS A 142 -11.21 10.93 18.78
N ASN A 143 -12.55 10.97 18.87
CA ASN A 143 -13.37 9.98 19.56
C ASN A 143 -14.13 9.04 18.59
N ALA A 144 -13.76 9.01 17.30
CA ALA A 144 -14.41 8.16 16.32
C ALA A 144 -14.19 6.67 16.61
N ASN A 145 -15.20 5.84 16.30
CA ASN A 145 -15.03 4.39 16.24
C ASN A 145 -14.26 4.02 14.97
N ILE A 146 -12.93 3.89 15.11
CA ILE A 146 -12.01 3.69 13.99
C ILE A 146 -12.31 2.41 13.22
N GLU A 147 -12.64 1.31 13.91
CA GLU A 147 -12.89 0.02 13.27
C GLU A 147 -14.14 0.06 12.38
N GLU A 148 -15.24 0.63 12.88
CA GLU A 148 -16.48 0.78 12.12
C GLU A 148 -16.28 1.70 10.92
N LYS A 149 -15.58 2.83 11.10
CA LYS A 149 -15.25 3.76 10.01
C LYS A 149 -14.34 3.13 8.97
N PHE A 150 -13.33 2.38 9.40
CA PHE A 150 -12.45 1.66 8.51
C PHE A 150 -13.22 0.66 7.67
N ASN A 151 -14.06 -0.19 8.29
CA ASN A 151 -14.82 -1.20 7.57
C ASN A 151 -15.76 -0.57 6.52
N ASP A 152 -16.46 0.51 6.87
CA ASP A 152 -17.32 1.27 5.94
C ASP A 152 -16.50 1.90 4.79
N SER A 153 -15.35 2.52 5.09
CA SER A 153 -14.45 3.08 4.07
C SER A 153 -13.89 2.02 3.13
N VAL A 154 -13.48 0.87 3.68
CA VAL A 154 -12.96 -0.27 2.91
C VAL A 154 -14.03 -0.81 1.98
N GLU A 155 -15.24 -1.04 2.47
CA GLU A 155 -16.36 -1.54 1.65
C GLU A 155 -16.69 -0.57 0.50
N LYS A 156 -16.76 0.73 0.78
CA LYS A 156 -16.97 1.78 -0.25
C LYS A 156 -15.86 1.80 -1.28
N PHE A 157 -14.60 1.70 -0.84
CA PHE A 157 -13.46 1.63 -1.74
C PHE A 157 -13.54 0.40 -2.64
N PHE A 158 -13.78 -0.77 -2.07
CA PHE A 158 -13.94 -2.02 -2.84
C PHE A 158 -15.03 -1.91 -3.90
N GLN A 159 -16.18 -1.32 -3.55
CA GLN A 159 -17.27 -1.12 -4.50
C GLN A 159 -16.86 -0.21 -5.66
N LYS A 160 -16.26 0.95 -5.36
CA LYS A 160 -15.74 1.87 -6.38
C LYS A 160 -14.67 1.22 -7.26
N VAL A 161 -13.76 0.45 -6.68
CA VAL A 161 -12.69 -0.22 -7.43
C VAL A 161 -13.26 -1.25 -8.40
N LYS A 162 -14.25 -2.06 -7.97
CA LYS A 162 -14.93 -3.00 -8.87
C LYS A 162 -15.56 -2.29 -10.07
N GLU A 163 -16.19 -1.14 -9.84
CA GLU A 163 -16.78 -0.30 -10.90
C GLU A 163 -15.73 0.32 -11.83
N ILE A 164 -14.60 0.77 -11.28
CA ILE A 164 -13.50 1.36 -12.05
C ILE A 164 -12.82 0.32 -12.96
N LEU A 165 -12.59 -0.88 -12.43
CA LEU A 165 -11.89 -1.95 -13.14
C LEU A 165 -12.76 -2.53 -14.25
N ALA A 166 -14.05 -2.74 -13.99
CA ALA A 166 -15.02 -3.28 -14.93
C ALA A 166 -14.56 -4.59 -15.62
N ASP A 167 -13.85 -5.45 -14.88
CA ASP A 167 -13.26 -6.72 -15.34
C ASP A 167 -12.19 -6.60 -16.45
N GLU A 168 -11.75 -5.39 -16.75
CA GLU A 168 -10.73 -5.10 -17.74
C GLU A 168 -9.35 -4.89 -17.09
N PRO A 169 -8.24 -5.03 -17.85
CA PRO A 169 -6.91 -4.71 -17.37
C PRO A 169 -6.81 -3.28 -16.83
N ILE A 170 -5.95 -3.11 -15.82
CA ILE A 170 -5.64 -1.79 -15.28
C ILE A 170 -4.81 -0.99 -16.28
N ASN A 171 -5.08 0.31 -16.33
CA ASN A 171 -4.32 1.28 -17.11
C ASN A 171 -4.09 2.53 -16.25
N GLU A 172 -3.32 3.49 -16.76
CA GLU A 172 -3.01 4.73 -16.03
C GLU A 172 -4.27 5.46 -15.55
N PHE A 173 -5.30 5.54 -16.40
CA PHE A 173 -6.54 6.25 -16.08
C PHE A 173 -7.32 5.57 -14.94
N LYS A 174 -7.40 4.24 -14.96
CA LYS A 174 -8.04 3.45 -13.89
C LYS A 174 -7.26 3.54 -12.60
N LEU A 175 -5.93 3.46 -12.66
CA LEU A 175 -5.07 3.60 -11.49
C LEU A 175 -5.26 4.97 -10.83
N LYS A 176 -5.27 6.05 -11.61
CA LYS A 176 -5.55 7.41 -11.11
C LYS A 176 -6.93 7.52 -10.46
N LYS A 177 -7.95 6.84 -11.00
CA LYS A 177 -9.29 6.79 -10.38
C LYS A 177 -9.30 6.00 -9.07
N MET A 178 -8.54 4.90 -8.99
CA MET A 178 -8.38 4.14 -7.76
C MET A 178 -7.69 4.97 -6.68
N ASP A 179 -6.60 5.67 -7.02
CA ASP A 179 -5.91 6.57 -6.08
C ASP A 179 -6.86 7.66 -5.56
N LYS A 180 -7.66 8.28 -6.45
CA LYS A 180 -8.68 9.24 -6.03
C LYS A 180 -9.76 8.63 -5.12
N ALA A 181 -10.22 7.42 -5.43
CA ALA A 181 -11.22 6.72 -4.62
C ALA A 181 -10.71 6.34 -3.22
N TYR A 182 -9.40 6.13 -3.07
CA TYR A 182 -8.73 5.89 -1.79
C TYR A 182 -8.63 7.17 -0.94
N ASP A 183 -8.49 8.33 -1.60
CA ASP A 183 -8.36 9.61 -0.92
C ASP A 183 -9.70 10.15 -0.37
N GLU A 184 -10.82 9.84 -1.05
CA GLU A 184 -12.20 10.19 -0.68
C GLU A 184 -12.75 9.45 0.55
#